data_AF-A0A9E3YWN0-F1
#
_entry.id   AF-A0A9E3YWN0-F1
#
_cell.length_a   1.000
_cell.length_b   1.000
_cell.length_c   1.000
_cell.angle_alpha   90.00
_cell.angle_beta   90.00
_cell.angle_gamma   90.00
#
_symmetry.space_group_name_H-M   'P 1'
#
loop_
_entity.id
_entity.type
_entity.pdbx_description
1 polymer ?
#
loop_
_entity_poly.entity_id
_entity_poly.type
_entity_poly.pdbx_seq_one_letter_code
_entity_poly.pdbx_strand_id
1 'polypeptide(L)'
;MPDIVISGTGLYTPSESISNKELVESFNAYVEIYNTEHASQIAAGEIEALQPSSAEFVEKASGIKSRYVMNKAGIVDPHRLAPYLPERPNEAQSIQCEMGVSAAREAMAQAG
;
A
#
# COMPACT_ATOMS: atom_id res chain seq x y z
N MET A 1 29.11 -31.42 11.49
CA MET A 1 28.69 -30.01 11.45
C MET A 1 27.45 -29.89 12.31
N PRO A 2 27.24 -28.78 13.05
CA PRO A 2 25.97 -28.56 13.73
C PRO A 2 24.86 -28.34 12.68
N ASP A 3 23.67 -28.88 12.94
CA ASP A 3 22.50 -28.65 12.10
C ASP A 3 21.97 -27.23 12.31
N ILE A 4 21.94 -26.44 11.25
CA ILE A 4 21.43 -25.07 11.25
C ILE A 4 20.05 -25.10 10.61
N VAL A 5 19.02 -24.70 11.37
CA VAL A 5 17.61 -24.78 10.96
C VAL A 5 16.88 -23.46 11.21
N ILE A 6 15.80 -23.22 10.46
CA ILE A 6 14.82 -22.18 10.78
C ILE A 6 13.83 -22.80 11.77
N SER A 7 13.96 -22.45 13.06
CA SER A 7 13.15 -23.03 14.14
C SER A 7 11.83 -22.31 14.39
N GLY A 8 11.64 -21.10 13.86
CA GLY A 8 10.41 -20.32 14.01
C GLY A 8 10.31 -19.19 13.00
N THR A 9 9.09 -18.75 12.71
CA THR A 9 8.80 -17.61 11.84
C THR A 9 7.73 -16.72 12.47
N GLY A 10 7.68 -15.46 12.05
CA GLY A 10 6.62 -14.56 12.49
C GLY A 10 6.30 -13.53 11.42
N LEU A 11 5.07 -13.04 11.42
CA LEU A 11 4.52 -12.18 10.38
C LEU A 11 3.66 -11.08 10.99
N TYR A 12 4.07 -9.84 10.78
CA TYR A 12 3.20 -8.71 11.06
C TYR A 12 2.36 -8.38 9.82
N THR A 13 1.04 -8.30 10.01
CA THR A 13 0.09 -7.83 8.98
C THR A 13 -0.69 -6.63 9.52
N PRO A 14 -0.69 -5.47 8.83
CA PRO A 14 -1.53 -4.34 9.19
C PRO A 14 -3.02 -4.71 9.21
N SER A 15 -3.82 -4.04 10.03
CA SER A 15 -5.25 -4.37 10.20
C SER A 15 -6.12 -3.97 9.00
N GLU A 16 -5.72 -2.94 8.24
CA GLU A 16 -6.50 -2.43 7.13
C GLU A 16 -6.10 -3.10 5.81
N SER A 17 -7.07 -3.27 4.91
CA SER A 17 -6.83 -3.79 3.57
C SER A 17 -7.57 -3.00 2.50
N ILE A 18 -6.99 -2.99 1.30
CA ILE A 18 -7.53 -2.34 0.10
C ILE A 18 -7.77 -3.41 -0.96
N SER A 19 -9.01 -3.55 -1.41
CA SER A 19 -9.35 -4.38 -2.57
C SER A 19 -8.87 -3.74 -3.89
N ASN A 20 -8.75 -4.51 -4.96
CA ASN A 20 -8.48 -3.93 -6.29
C ASN A 20 -9.53 -2.89 -6.70
N LYS A 21 -10.79 -3.14 -6.37
CA LYS A 21 -11.90 -2.22 -6.67
C LYS A 21 -11.67 -0.84 -6.02
N GLU A 22 -11.44 -0.80 -4.71
CA GLU A 22 -11.23 0.46 -3.98
C GLU A 22 -9.98 1.21 -4.45
N LEU A 23 -8.90 0.47 -4.76
CA LEU A 23 -7.67 1.09 -5.25
C LEU A 23 -7.87 1.72 -6.63
N VAL A 24 -8.54 0.99 -7.53
CA VAL A 24 -8.81 1.45 -8.89
C VAL A 24 -9.83 2.57 -8.92
N GLU A 25 -10.84 2.55 -8.06
CA GLU A 25 -11.80 3.65 -7.92
C GLU A 25 -11.10 4.95 -7.51
N SER A 26 -10.20 4.91 -6.51
CA SER A 26 -9.37 6.06 -6.12
C SER A 26 -8.48 6.53 -7.27
N PHE A 27 -7.76 5.59 -7.92
CA PHE A 27 -6.87 5.92 -9.03
C PHE A 27 -7.63 6.57 -10.20
N ASN A 28 -8.77 6.03 -10.59
CA ASN A 28 -9.56 6.55 -11.70
C ASN A 28 -10.15 7.94 -11.37
N ALA A 29 -10.56 8.18 -10.12
CA ALA A 29 -10.97 9.51 -9.69
C ALA A 29 -9.81 10.52 -9.81
N TYR A 30 -8.59 10.14 -9.44
CA TYR A 30 -7.40 10.98 -9.67
C TYR A 30 -7.14 11.22 -11.17
N VAL A 31 -7.24 10.19 -12.01
CA VAL A 31 -7.08 10.32 -13.47
C VAL A 31 -8.08 11.31 -14.05
N GLU A 32 -9.34 11.25 -13.63
CA GLU A 32 -10.38 12.19 -14.05
C GLU A 32 -10.07 13.64 -13.62
N ILE A 33 -9.67 13.84 -12.37
CA ILE A 33 -9.27 15.15 -11.84
C ILE A 33 -8.10 15.70 -12.66
N TYR A 34 -7.02 14.93 -12.79
CA TYR A 34 -5.80 15.36 -13.48
C TYR A 34 -6.07 15.71 -14.95
N ASN A 35 -6.77 14.84 -15.67
CA ASN A 35 -7.06 15.06 -17.10
C ASN A 35 -7.98 16.26 -17.30
N THR A 36 -8.90 16.53 -16.36
CA THR A 36 -9.77 17.71 -16.41
C THR A 36 -8.95 18.99 -16.19
N GLU A 37 -8.09 19.00 -15.17
CA GLU A 37 -7.24 20.15 -14.85
C GLU A 37 -6.25 20.49 -15.96
N HIS A 38 -5.76 19.49 -16.69
CA HIS A 38 -4.76 19.66 -17.74
C HIS A 38 -5.33 19.55 -19.17
N ALA A 39 -6.65 19.65 -19.33
CA ALA A 39 -7.33 19.41 -20.60
C ALA A 39 -6.76 20.23 -21.78
N SER A 40 -6.39 21.49 -21.55
CA SER A 40 -5.80 22.35 -22.58
C SER A 40 -4.40 21.91 -23.02
N GLN A 41 -3.55 21.49 -22.08
CA GLN A 41 -2.19 21.01 -22.38
C GLN A 41 -2.24 19.66 -23.11
N ILE A 42 -3.18 18.79 -22.72
CA ILE A 42 -3.47 17.53 -23.41
C ILE A 42 -3.93 17.80 -24.85
N ALA A 43 -4.86 18.74 -25.05
CA ALA A 43 -5.36 19.09 -26.39
C ALA A 43 -4.27 19.73 -27.27
N ALA A 44 -3.32 20.45 -26.68
CA ALA A 44 -2.15 21.00 -27.36
C ALA A 44 -1.06 19.95 -27.66
N GLY A 45 -1.18 18.74 -27.11
CA GLY A 45 -0.17 17.68 -27.25
C GLY A 45 1.10 17.91 -26.43
N GLU A 46 1.04 18.81 -25.44
CA GLU A 46 2.18 19.12 -24.56
C GLU A 46 2.40 18.02 -23.51
N ILE A 47 1.31 17.40 -23.05
CA ILE A 47 1.33 16.26 -22.13
C ILE A 47 0.36 15.18 -22.58
N GLU A 48 0.62 13.94 -22.19
CA GLU A 48 -0.28 12.82 -22.45
C GLU A 48 -1.38 12.72 -21.39
N ALA A 49 -2.59 12.33 -21.82
CA ALA A 49 -3.68 12.04 -20.92
C ALA A 49 -3.41 10.76 -20.12
N LEU A 50 -3.62 10.81 -18.81
CA LEU A 50 -3.56 9.63 -17.95
C LEU A 50 -4.65 8.64 -18.35
N GLN A 51 -4.33 7.35 -18.30
CA GLN A 51 -5.26 6.27 -18.64
C GLN A 51 -5.86 5.66 -17.37
N PRO A 52 -7.17 5.38 -17.34
CA PRO A 52 -7.79 4.68 -16.22
C PRO A 52 -7.32 3.22 -16.16
N SER A 53 -7.60 2.58 -15.03
CA SER A 53 -7.35 1.15 -14.80
C SER A 53 -8.64 0.41 -14.47
N SER A 54 -8.57 -0.91 -14.36
CA SER A 54 -9.68 -1.77 -13.93
C SER A 54 -9.23 -2.81 -12.91
N ALA A 55 -10.14 -3.24 -12.03
CA ALA A 55 -9.82 -4.27 -11.04
C ALA A 55 -9.51 -5.62 -11.71
N GLU A 56 -10.20 -5.93 -12.82
CA GLU A 56 -9.99 -7.12 -13.64
C GLU A 56 -8.61 -7.11 -14.30
N PHE A 57 -8.14 -5.93 -14.74
CA PHE A 57 -6.80 -5.79 -15.28
C PHE A 57 -5.74 -6.11 -14.22
N VAL A 58 -5.88 -5.54 -13.02
CA VAL A 58 -4.94 -5.79 -11.91
C VAL A 58 -4.89 -7.27 -11.56
N GLU A 59 -6.05 -7.92 -11.42
CA GLU A 59 -6.11 -9.36 -11.11
C GLU A 59 -5.53 -10.20 -12.24
N LYS A 60 -5.87 -9.93 -13.50
CA LYS A 60 -5.36 -10.70 -14.65
C LYS A 60 -3.86 -10.55 -14.84
N ALA A 61 -3.32 -9.36 -14.61
CA ALA A 61 -1.91 -9.06 -14.83
C ALA A 61 -1.00 -9.58 -13.69
N SER A 62 -1.52 -9.68 -12.46
CA SER A 62 -0.68 -9.96 -11.27
C SER A 62 -1.16 -11.10 -10.37
N GLY A 63 -2.42 -11.53 -10.47
CA GLY A 63 -3.08 -12.43 -9.53
C GLY A 63 -3.44 -11.79 -8.17
N ILE A 64 -3.07 -10.52 -7.95
CA ILE A 64 -3.35 -9.80 -6.70
C ILE A 64 -4.83 -9.45 -6.64
N LYS A 65 -5.46 -9.68 -5.47
CA LYS A 65 -6.88 -9.35 -5.20
C LYS A 65 -7.05 -8.20 -4.20
N SER A 66 -6.15 -8.14 -3.23
CA SER A 66 -6.11 -7.13 -2.19
C SER A 66 -4.70 -6.98 -1.64
N ARG A 67 -4.48 -5.91 -0.85
CA ARG A 67 -3.24 -5.69 -0.10
C ARG A 67 -3.55 -5.12 1.28
N TYR A 68 -2.74 -5.48 2.28
CA TYR A 68 -2.79 -4.87 3.61
C TYR A 68 -2.00 -3.56 3.62
N VAL A 69 -2.48 -2.57 4.36
CA VAL A 69 -1.89 -1.22 4.42
C VAL A 69 -1.95 -0.67 5.83
N MET A 70 -1.01 0.22 6.17
CA MET A 70 -0.97 0.86 7.48
C MET A 70 -2.07 1.91 7.68
N ASN A 71 -2.46 2.59 6.59
CA ASN A 71 -3.54 3.57 6.58
C ASN A 71 -4.18 3.62 5.20
N LYS A 72 -5.40 3.14 5.11
CA LYS A 72 -6.23 3.09 3.92
C LYS A 72 -6.74 4.45 3.54
N ALA A 73 -7.23 5.22 4.51
CA ALA A 73 -7.92 6.49 4.28
C ALA A 73 -7.10 7.46 3.41
N GLY A 74 -5.79 7.57 3.65
CA GLY A 74 -4.93 8.43 2.81
C GLY A 74 -4.55 7.85 1.46
N ILE A 75 -4.47 6.52 1.34
CA ILE A 75 -4.13 5.85 0.07
C ILE A 75 -5.31 5.93 -0.91
N VAL A 76 -6.55 5.80 -0.43
CA VAL A 76 -7.76 5.83 -1.28
C VAL A 76 -8.34 7.24 -1.46
N ASP A 77 -7.67 8.27 -0.94
CA ASP A 77 -8.03 9.67 -1.16
C ASP A 77 -7.38 10.17 -2.47
N PRO A 78 -8.16 10.50 -3.51
CA PRO A 78 -7.62 10.89 -4.82
C PRO A 78 -6.85 12.22 -4.80
N HIS A 79 -7.00 13.03 -3.75
CA HIS A 79 -6.23 14.26 -3.58
C HIS A 79 -4.93 14.06 -2.80
N ARG A 80 -4.70 12.86 -2.24
CA ARG A 80 -3.53 12.54 -1.43
C ARG A 80 -2.69 11.39 -1.97
N LEU A 81 -3.32 10.26 -2.29
CA LEU A 81 -2.69 9.03 -2.81
C LEU A 81 -1.51 8.50 -1.97
N ALA A 82 -1.52 8.72 -0.65
CA ALA A 82 -0.46 8.34 0.29
C ALA A 82 -0.99 8.16 1.72
N PRO A 83 -0.46 7.27 2.55
CA PRO A 83 -0.99 7.04 3.90
C PRO A 83 -0.84 8.27 4.81
N TYR A 84 -1.79 8.50 5.71
CA TYR A 84 -1.65 9.46 6.82
C TYR A 84 -0.88 8.80 7.96
N LEU A 85 0.43 9.03 8.04
CA LEU A 85 1.28 8.53 9.13
C LEU A 85 1.76 9.72 9.98
N PRO A 86 1.48 9.75 11.29
CA PRO A 86 1.93 10.83 12.15
C PRO A 86 3.43 10.71 12.44
N GLU A 87 4.08 11.87 12.61
CA GLU A 87 5.43 11.94 13.16
C GLU A 87 5.45 11.41 14.61
N ARG A 88 6.60 10.88 15.03
CA ARG A 88 6.81 10.31 16.37
C ARG A 88 8.05 10.92 17.00
N PRO A 89 8.04 11.19 18.33
CA PRO A 89 9.23 11.63 19.05
C PRO A 89 10.26 10.50 19.16
N ASN A 90 11.53 10.85 19.41
CA ASN A 90 12.64 9.90 19.45
C ASN A 90 12.51 8.85 20.56
N GLU A 91 11.78 9.17 21.64
CA GLU A 91 11.55 8.27 22.77
C GLU A 91 10.48 7.20 22.47
N ALA A 92 9.69 7.38 21.41
CA ALA A 92 8.71 6.41 20.96
C ALA A 92 9.33 5.43 19.95
N GLN A 93 8.82 4.19 19.93
CA GLN A 93 9.17 3.26 18.86
C GLN A 93 8.69 3.81 17.51
N SER A 94 9.52 3.69 16.47
CA SER A 94 9.08 3.97 15.10
C SER A 94 8.05 2.93 14.64
N ILE A 95 7.25 3.27 13.63
CA ILE A 95 6.26 2.33 13.04
C ILE A 95 6.96 1.04 12.61
N GLN A 96 8.11 1.16 11.94
CA GLN A 96 8.90 0.01 11.50
C GLN A 96 9.40 -0.84 12.68
N CYS A 97 9.78 -0.21 13.79
CA CYS A 97 10.17 -0.92 15.00
C CYS A 97 9.00 -1.74 15.58
N GLU A 98 7.79 -1.16 15.67
CA GLU A 98 6.60 -1.88 16.16
C GLU A 98 6.26 -3.09 15.28
N MET A 99 6.32 -2.95 13.96
CA MET A 99 6.10 -4.05 13.02
C MET A 99 7.10 -5.18 13.23
N GLY A 100 8.39 -4.84 13.34
CA GLY A 100 9.48 -5.79 13.53
C GLY A 100 9.39 -6.50 14.88
N VAL A 101 9.13 -5.77 15.96
CA VAL A 101 8.98 -6.33 17.31
C VAL A 101 7.79 -7.31 17.37
N SER A 102 6.68 -6.99 16.70
CA SER A 102 5.52 -7.89 16.64
C SER A 102 5.87 -9.21 15.95
N ALA A 103 6.42 -9.16 14.73
CA ALA A 103 6.83 -10.36 13.99
C ALA A 103 7.92 -11.15 14.72
N ALA A 104 8.90 -10.47 15.32
CA ALA A 104 9.98 -11.12 16.06
C ALA A 104 9.47 -11.84 17.31
N ARG A 105 8.51 -11.27 18.04
CA ARG A 105 7.90 -11.92 19.20
C ARG A 105 7.18 -13.21 18.83
N GLU A 106 6.48 -13.23 17.69
CA GLU A 106 5.87 -14.45 17.17
C GLU A 106 6.93 -15.49 16.79
N ALA A 107 7.99 -15.09 16.08
CA ALA A 107 9.07 -15.99 15.70
C ALA A 107 9.77 -16.61 16.91
N MET A 108 10.05 -15.81 17.95
CA MET A 108 10.63 -16.30 19.20
C MET A 108 9.69 -17.28 19.91
N ALA A 109 8.39 -16.97 20.00
CA ALA A 109 7.42 -17.87 20.63
C ALA A 109 7.29 -19.21 19.88
N GLN A 110 7.40 -19.22 18.55
CA GLN A 110 7.40 -20.46 17.77
C GLN A 110 8.71 -21.27 17.93
N ALA A 111 9.84 -20.59 18.10
CA ALA A 111 11.15 -21.22 18.26
C ALA A 111 11.37 -21.86 19.65
N GLY A 112 10.56 -21.48 20.65
CA GLY A 112 10.69 -21.93 22.04
C GLY A 112 11.66 -21.07 22.86
#